data_AF-A0A1I1XQJ7-F1
#
_entry.id   AF-A0A1I1XQJ7-F1
#
_cell.length_a   1.000
_cell.length_b   1.000
_cell.length_c   1.000
_cell.angle_alpha   90.00
_cell.angle_beta   90.00
_cell.angle_gamma   90.00
#
_symmetry.space_group_name_H-M   'P 1'
#
loop_
_entity.id
_entity.type
_entity.pdbx_description
1 polymer ?
#
loop_
_entity_poly.entity_id
_entity_poly.type
_entity_poly.pdbx_seq_one_letter_code
_entity_poly.pdbx_strand_id
1 'polypeptide(L)'
;MTAPTATEKTARTLGDPIEALVHFFILATTESHSGARVAARLLLGLYNGDRFEFDLTDLRLLDASNLRRALALLEFDARAQMEVHAWLNHIYSRSDFGMRFEHMAHKWDLKGKCRRAALDKVPTVRFGGYLVEATPCA
;
A
#
# COMPACT_ATOMS: atom_id res chain seq x y z
N MET A 1 35.06 18.64 3.04
CA MET A 1 33.74 19.13 3.50
C MET A 1 32.92 19.40 2.24
N THR A 2 32.53 18.36 1.51
CA THR A 2 31.27 17.59 1.65
C THR A 2 30.02 18.44 1.42
N ALA A 3 29.39 18.23 0.27
CA ALA A 3 27.93 18.20 0.16
C ALA A 3 27.61 17.05 -0.81
N PRO A 4 26.87 16.00 -0.40
CA PRO A 4 26.35 15.03 -1.35
C PRO A 4 25.25 15.70 -2.17
N THR A 5 25.40 15.55 -3.48
CA THR A 5 24.52 15.96 -4.56
C THR A 5 23.13 15.33 -4.43
N ALA A 6 22.14 16.04 -5.00
CA ALA A 6 20.73 15.68 -5.05
C ALA A 6 20.49 14.18 -5.30
N THR A 7 19.60 13.60 -4.49
CA THR A 7 19.18 12.21 -4.51
C THR A 7 18.68 11.83 -5.91
N GLU A 8 19.47 11.02 -6.63
CA GLU A 8 19.02 10.41 -7.88
C GLU A 8 17.78 9.57 -7.60
N LYS A 9 16.66 9.94 -8.23
CA LYS A 9 15.42 9.17 -8.22
C LYS A 9 15.67 7.92 -9.06
N THR A 10 16.26 6.87 -8.48
CA THR A 10 16.42 5.58 -9.15
C THR A 10 15.04 5.13 -9.62
N ALA A 11 14.84 5.05 -10.94
CA ALA A 11 13.62 4.50 -11.51
C ALA A 11 13.56 3.03 -11.10
N ARG A 12 12.73 2.71 -10.10
CA ARG A 12 12.64 1.34 -9.61
C ARG A 12 12.01 0.45 -10.68
N THR A 13 12.54 -0.76 -10.82
CA THR A 13 12.17 -1.69 -11.89
C THR A 13 11.06 -2.65 -11.44
N LEU A 14 10.36 -3.24 -12.41
CA LEU A 14 9.36 -4.28 -12.14
C LEU A 14 9.99 -5.46 -11.39
N GLY A 15 9.50 -5.71 -10.18
CA GLY A 15 10.02 -6.75 -9.28
C GLY A 15 10.87 -6.22 -8.13
N ASP A 16 11.16 -4.92 -8.08
CA ASP A 16 11.65 -4.28 -6.85
C ASP A 16 10.52 -4.26 -5.81
N PRO A 17 10.74 -4.74 -4.57
CA PRO A 17 9.66 -4.88 -3.59
C PRO A 17 9.16 -3.53 -3.08
N ILE A 18 10.03 -2.52 -3.03
CA ILE A 18 9.65 -1.18 -2.58
C ILE A 18 8.80 -0.48 -3.65
N GLU A 19 9.12 -0.69 -4.91
CA GLU A 19 8.30 -0.28 -6.03
C GLU A 19 6.96 -1.00 -6.04
N ALA A 20 6.94 -2.32 -5.82
CA ALA A 20 5.71 -3.10 -5.77
C ALA A 20 4.77 -2.59 -4.67
N LEU A 21 5.33 -2.33 -3.48
CA LEU A 21 4.63 -1.74 -2.34
C LEU A 21 4.01 -0.38 -2.70
N VAL A 22 4.81 0.54 -3.25
CA VAL A 22 4.31 1.87 -3.65
C VAL A 22 3.25 1.76 -4.74
N HIS A 23 3.46 0.90 -5.73
CA HIS A 23 2.54 0.68 -6.84
C HIS A 23 1.18 0.19 -6.33
N PHE A 24 1.16 -0.85 -5.49
CA PHE A 24 -0.08 -1.37 -4.94
C PHE A 24 -0.78 -0.40 -4.01
N PHE A 25 -0.03 0.39 -3.24
CA PHE A 25 -0.61 1.39 -2.36
C PHE A 25 -1.38 2.44 -3.18
N ILE A 26 -0.77 2.92 -4.27
CA ILE A 26 -1.41 3.85 -5.20
C ILE A 26 -2.63 3.18 -5.84
N LEU A 27 -2.45 1.99 -6.43
CA LEU A 27 -3.50 1.26 -7.12
C LEU A 27 -4.74 1.03 -6.24
N ALA A 28 -4.53 0.54 -5.00
CA ALA A 28 -5.59 0.31 -4.03
C ALA A 28 -6.32 1.59 -3.61
N THR A 29 -5.63 2.74 -3.65
CA THR A 29 -6.17 4.01 -3.15
C THR A 29 -6.84 4.83 -4.25
N THR A 30 -6.32 4.83 -5.48
CA THR A 30 -6.85 5.64 -6.59
C THR A 30 -7.90 4.91 -7.41
N GLU A 31 -7.77 3.59 -7.58
CA GLU A 31 -8.65 2.81 -8.45
C GLU A 31 -9.78 2.10 -7.69
N SER A 32 -10.77 1.59 -8.44
CA SER A 32 -11.97 0.92 -7.92
C SER A 32 -12.31 -0.41 -8.62
N HIS A 33 -11.38 -0.96 -9.44
CA HIS A 33 -11.56 -2.22 -10.16
C HIS A 33 -11.06 -3.45 -9.38
N SER A 34 -11.29 -4.66 -9.91
CA SER A 34 -10.93 -5.94 -9.25
C SER A 34 -9.45 -6.04 -8.89
N GLY A 35 -8.53 -5.69 -9.80
CA GLY A 35 -7.09 -5.67 -9.49
C GLY A 35 -6.71 -4.75 -8.33
N ALA A 36 -7.36 -3.60 -8.19
CA ALA A 36 -7.15 -2.67 -7.08
C ALA A 36 -7.69 -3.24 -5.75
N ARG A 37 -8.80 -3.98 -5.80
CA ARG A 37 -9.30 -4.74 -4.64
C ARG A 37 -8.30 -5.78 -4.18
N VAL A 38 -7.71 -6.54 -5.11
CA VAL A 38 -6.69 -7.54 -4.78
C VAL A 38 -5.46 -6.89 -4.18
N ALA A 39 -4.99 -5.77 -4.75
CA ALA A 39 -3.90 -4.98 -4.19
C ALA A 39 -4.19 -4.52 -2.75
N ALA A 40 -5.40 -4.03 -2.49
CA ALA A 40 -5.81 -3.61 -1.16
C ALA A 40 -5.80 -4.78 -0.16
N ARG A 41 -6.40 -5.92 -0.53
CA ARG A 41 -6.45 -7.09 0.35
C ARG A 41 -5.06 -7.66 0.61
N LEU A 42 -4.19 -7.69 -0.40
CA LEU A 42 -2.80 -8.10 -0.25
C LEU A 42 -2.09 -7.21 0.77
N LEU A 43 -2.11 -5.89 0.57
CA LEU A 43 -1.45 -4.94 1.48
C LEU A 43 -2.01 -5.01 2.90
N LEU A 44 -3.32 -5.15 3.04
CA LEU A 44 -3.95 -5.24 4.36
C LEU A 44 -3.63 -6.57 5.06
N GLY A 45 -3.52 -7.67 4.30
CA GLY A 45 -3.03 -8.95 4.83
C GLY A 45 -1.59 -8.89 5.31
N LEU A 46 -0.71 -8.16 4.60
CA LEU A 46 0.67 -7.92 5.05
C LEU A 46 0.73 -6.98 6.27
N TYR A 47 -0.19 -6.04 6.37
CA TYR A 47 -0.27 -5.12 7.51
C TYR A 47 -0.77 -5.80 8.78
N ASN A 48 -1.83 -6.60 8.68
CA ASN A 48 -2.38 -7.36 9.80
C ASN A 48 -3.19 -8.55 9.27
N GLY A 49 -2.53 -9.69 9.07
CA GLY A 49 -3.14 -10.88 8.46
C GLY A 49 -4.31 -11.46 9.28
N ASP A 50 -4.20 -11.41 10.61
CA ASP A 50 -5.26 -11.89 11.53
C ASP A 50 -6.55 -11.06 11.37
N ARG A 51 -6.39 -9.74 11.19
CA ARG A 51 -7.52 -8.84 10.97
C ARG A 51 -7.96 -8.83 9.51
N PHE A 52 -7.07 -8.99 8.55
CA PHE A 52 -7.36 -8.83 7.12
C PHE A 52 -6.88 -10.02 6.31
N GLU A 53 -7.55 -11.16 6.49
CA GLU A 53 -7.25 -12.37 5.74
C GLU A 53 -7.30 -12.16 4.22
N PHE A 54 -6.22 -12.57 3.56
CA PHE A 54 -6.05 -12.54 2.13
C PHE A 54 -6.15 -13.95 1.54
N ASP A 55 -7.00 -14.13 0.54
CA ASP A 55 -7.12 -15.38 -0.19
C ASP A 55 -6.10 -15.39 -1.33
N LEU A 56 -5.14 -16.32 -1.30
CA LEU A 56 -4.10 -16.41 -2.33
C LEU A 56 -4.67 -16.66 -3.74
N THR A 57 -5.89 -17.20 -3.86
CA THR A 57 -6.54 -17.41 -5.16
C THR A 57 -6.92 -16.09 -5.84
N ASP A 58 -7.08 -15.00 -5.09
CA ASP A 58 -7.32 -13.65 -5.63
C ASP A 58 -6.17 -13.16 -6.52
N LEU A 59 -4.94 -13.68 -6.33
CA LEU A 59 -3.79 -13.35 -7.18
C LEU A 59 -4.03 -13.64 -8.66
N ARG A 60 -4.95 -14.55 -8.99
CA ARG A 60 -5.34 -14.89 -10.37
C ARG A 60 -6.06 -13.75 -11.10
N LEU A 61 -6.56 -12.76 -10.38
CA LEU A 61 -7.23 -11.58 -10.95
C LEU A 61 -6.25 -10.49 -11.38
N LEU A 62 -4.96 -10.63 -11.06
CA LEU A 62 -3.92 -9.70 -11.46
C LEU A 62 -3.40 -10.03 -12.86
N ASP A 63 -3.07 -8.99 -13.63
CA ASP A 63 -2.27 -9.16 -14.86
C ASP A 63 -0.85 -9.64 -14.52
N ALA A 64 -0.08 -10.05 -15.54
CA ALA A 64 1.25 -10.63 -15.37
C ALA A 64 2.23 -9.69 -14.63
N SER A 65 2.14 -8.38 -14.86
CA SER A 65 3.01 -7.40 -14.20
C SER A 65 2.65 -7.26 -12.73
N ASN A 66 1.36 -7.13 -12.43
CA ASN A 66 0.87 -7.04 -11.07
C ASN A 66 1.08 -8.34 -10.29
N LEU A 67 0.91 -9.51 -10.90
CA LEU A 67 1.24 -10.78 -10.26
C LEU A 67 2.72 -10.84 -9.88
N ARG A 68 3.62 -10.41 -10.78
CA ARG A 68 5.06 -10.36 -10.48
C ARG A 68 5.38 -9.41 -9.32
N ARG A 69 4.73 -8.25 -9.25
CA ARG A 69 4.84 -7.32 -8.10
C ARG A 69 4.36 -7.97 -6.81
N ALA A 70 3.22 -8.67 -6.85
CA ALA A 70 2.65 -9.33 -5.67
C ALA A 70 3.60 -10.38 -5.11
N LEU A 71 4.17 -11.22 -5.98
CA LEU A 71 5.14 -12.24 -5.59
C LEU A 71 6.43 -11.63 -5.03
N ALA A 72 6.95 -10.57 -5.65
CA ALA A 72 8.13 -9.87 -5.14
C ALA A 72 7.90 -9.26 -3.75
N LEU A 73 6.71 -8.68 -3.53
CA LEU A 73 6.34 -8.10 -2.24
C LEU A 73 6.16 -9.18 -1.17
N LEU A 74 5.54 -10.33 -1.51
CA LEU A 74 5.41 -11.47 -0.60
C LEU A 74 6.77 -12.06 -0.22
N GLU A 75 7.70 -12.22 -1.17
CA GLU A 75 9.06 -12.70 -0.87
C GLU A 75 9.81 -11.74 0.05
N PHE A 76 9.65 -10.44 -0.18
CA PHE A 76 10.25 -9.40 0.64
C PHE A 76 9.70 -9.39 2.07
N ASP A 77 8.39 -9.47 2.22
CA ASP A 77 7.73 -9.49 3.54
C ASP A 77 7.97 -10.80 4.31
N ALA A 78 8.17 -11.92 3.61
CA ALA A 78 8.58 -13.18 4.27
C ALA A 78 9.92 -13.08 5.01
N ARG A 79 10.73 -12.05 4.72
CA ARG A 79 12.00 -11.72 5.42
C ARG A 79 11.87 -10.44 6.25
N ALA A 80 10.65 -10.09 6.67
CA ALA A 80 10.29 -8.78 7.21
C ALA A 80 11.31 -8.24 8.22
N GLN A 81 11.86 -7.07 7.87
CA GLN A 81 12.70 -6.26 8.77
C GLN A 81 11.86 -5.22 9.52
N MET A 82 10.71 -4.84 8.96
CA MET A 82 9.75 -3.87 9.51
C MET A 82 8.40 -4.03 8.83
N GLU A 83 7.34 -3.52 9.47
CA GLU A 83 5.98 -3.58 8.93
C GLU A 83 5.84 -2.83 7.59
N VAL A 84 4.94 -3.30 6.74
CA VAL A 84 4.72 -2.79 5.38
C VAL A 84 4.40 -1.30 5.33
N HIS A 85 3.62 -0.79 6.28
CA HIS A 85 3.28 0.63 6.36
C HIS A 85 4.47 1.48 6.87
N ALA A 86 5.36 0.87 7.67
CA ALA A 86 6.55 1.54 8.19
C ALA A 86 7.59 1.78 7.09
N TRP A 87 7.68 0.89 6.08
CA TRP A 87 8.45 1.16 4.86
C TRP A 87 7.96 2.41 4.14
N LEU A 88 6.64 2.58 3.99
CA LEU A 88 6.05 3.76 3.36
C LEU A 88 6.30 5.03 4.17
N ASN A 89 6.18 4.95 5.51
CA ASN A 89 6.57 6.01 6.43
C ASN A 89 8.03 6.44 6.18
N HIS A 90 8.96 5.49 6.09
CA HIS A 90 10.38 5.78 5.86
C HIS A 90 10.62 6.43 4.49
N ILE A 91 10.06 5.87 3.41
CA ILE A 91 10.27 6.34 2.02
C ILE A 91 9.75 7.77 1.83
N TYR A 92 8.61 8.09 2.43
CA TYR A 92 7.98 9.41 2.28
C TYR A 92 8.30 10.36 3.43
N SER A 93 9.09 9.93 4.43
CA SER A 93 9.37 10.68 5.66
C SER A 93 8.09 11.13 6.36
N ARG A 94 7.17 10.20 6.58
CA ARG A 94 5.85 10.42 7.22
C ARG A 94 5.60 9.40 8.32
N SER A 95 4.50 9.58 9.06
CA SER A 95 4.08 8.68 10.14
C SER A 95 2.60 8.30 10.05
N ASP A 96 1.92 8.64 8.96
CA ASP A 96 0.46 8.52 8.82
C ASP A 96 0.02 7.31 7.98
N PHE A 97 0.96 6.46 7.51
CA PHE A 97 0.59 5.32 6.67
C PHE A 97 -0.20 4.24 7.40
N GLY A 98 -0.02 4.05 8.70
CA GLY A 98 -0.88 3.14 9.48
C GLY A 98 -2.36 3.56 9.38
N MET A 99 -2.65 4.85 9.58
CA MET A 99 -4.00 5.40 9.42
C MET A 99 -4.51 5.26 7.98
N ARG A 100 -3.64 5.47 6.97
CA ARG A 100 -4.02 5.28 5.56
C ARG A 100 -4.41 3.85 5.24
N PHE A 101 -3.78 2.86 5.87
CA PHE A 101 -4.18 1.46 5.75
C PHE A 101 -5.56 1.23 6.38
N GLU A 102 -5.87 1.84 7.51
CA GLU A 102 -7.23 1.79 8.09
C GLU A 102 -8.27 2.42 7.15
N HIS A 103 -7.96 3.55 6.52
CA HIS A 103 -8.82 4.16 5.49
C HIS A 103 -8.98 3.25 4.27
N MET A 104 -7.90 2.59 3.83
CA MET A 104 -7.95 1.60 2.75
C MET A 104 -8.86 0.43 3.11
N ALA A 105 -8.76 -0.10 4.34
CA ALA A 105 -9.62 -1.16 4.83
C ALA A 105 -11.10 -0.76 4.87
N HIS A 106 -11.37 0.50 5.23
CA HIS A 106 -12.73 1.06 5.18
C HIS A 106 -13.23 1.22 3.74
N LYS A 107 -12.42 1.78 2.83
CA LYS A 107 -12.77 1.99 1.42
C LYS A 107 -13.22 0.69 0.74
N TRP A 108 -12.52 -0.40 1.01
CA TRP A 108 -12.79 -1.71 0.39
C TRP A 108 -13.80 -2.55 1.17
N ASP A 109 -14.47 -1.96 2.16
CA ASP A 109 -15.51 -2.57 3.01
C ASP A 109 -15.20 -4.01 3.42
N LEU A 110 -14.04 -4.21 4.05
CA LEU A 110 -13.66 -5.52 4.57
C LEU A 110 -14.50 -5.85 5.81
N LYS A 111 -15.74 -6.30 5.58
CA LYS A 111 -16.71 -6.90 6.52
C LYS A 111 -16.79 -6.22 7.89
N GLY A 112 -16.98 -4.90 7.93
CA GLY A 112 -17.23 -4.18 9.19
C GLY A 112 -16.06 -4.17 10.19
N LYS A 113 -14.86 -4.56 9.75
CA LYS A 113 -13.64 -4.58 10.58
C LYS A 113 -13.05 -3.17 10.81
N CYS A 114 -13.50 -2.18 10.05
CA CYS A 114 -13.17 -0.75 10.24
C CYS A 114 -14.46 0.06 10.34
N ARG A 115 -14.75 0.57 11.55
CA ARG A 115 -15.81 1.56 11.74
C ARG A 115 -15.24 2.93 11.40
N ARG A 116 -15.96 3.66 10.56
CA ARG A 116 -15.62 5.01 10.11
C ARG A 116 -15.37 6.00 11.25
N ALA A 117 -16.10 5.87 12.36
CA ALA A 117 -15.91 6.69 13.56
C ALA A 117 -14.57 6.48 14.27
N ALA A 118 -13.86 5.39 13.97
CA ALA A 118 -12.53 5.08 14.50
C ALA A 118 -11.39 5.48 13.54
N LEU A 119 -11.71 6.12 12.41
CA LEU A 119 -10.70 6.58 11.44
C LEU A 119 -10.22 7.97 11.81
N ASP A 120 -8.92 8.09 12.07
CA ASP A 120 -8.30 9.39 12.24
C ASP A 120 -8.20 10.15 10.92
N LYS A 121 -8.22 11.50 11.01
CA LYS A 121 -8.11 12.36 9.82
C LYS A 121 -6.69 12.34 9.29
N VAL A 122 -6.52 11.84 8.07
CA VAL A 122 -5.27 11.91 7.30
C VAL A 122 -5.35 13.05 6.28
N PRO A 123 -4.26 13.81 6.05
CA PRO A 123 -4.25 14.86 5.03
C PRO A 123 -4.24 14.26 3.61
N THR A 124 -4.78 14.98 2.63
CA THR A 124 -4.62 14.61 1.20
C THR A 124 -3.16 14.82 0.77
N VAL A 125 -2.58 13.84 0.07
CA VAL A 125 -1.15 13.86 -0.31
C VAL A 125 -0.97 13.42 -1.76
N ARG A 126 0.05 13.99 -2.43
CA ARG A 126 0.49 13.51 -3.74
C ARG A 126 1.64 12.51 -3.59
N PHE A 127 1.43 11.28 -4.06
CA PHE A 127 2.46 10.24 -4.09
C PHE A 127 2.83 9.92 -5.54
N GLY A 128 4.10 10.12 -5.91
CA GLY A 128 4.58 9.75 -7.25
C GLY A 128 3.87 10.44 -8.43
N GLY A 129 3.18 11.56 -8.19
CA GLY A 129 2.35 12.26 -9.19
C GLY A 129 0.84 11.99 -9.07
N TYR A 130 0.42 11.01 -8.27
CA TYR A 130 -0.98 10.67 -8.03
C TYR A 130 -1.53 11.37 -6.80
N LEU A 131 -2.73 11.93 -6.91
CA LEU A 131 -3.49 12.48 -5.77
C LEU A 131 -4.12 11.33 -4.99
N VAL A 132 -3.69 11.16 -3.74
CA VAL A 132 -4.32 10.25 -2.79
C VAL A 132 -5.15 11.10 -1.83
N GLU A 133 -6.46 11.13 -2.11
CA GLU A 133 -7.43 11.84 -1.30
C GLU A 133 -7.63 11.14 0.04
N ALA A 134 -7.77 11.96 1.09
CA ALA A 134 -8.36 11.48 2.32
C ALA A 134 -9.80 11.07 2.00
N THR A 135 -10.19 9.83 2.33
CA THR A 135 -11.59 9.41 2.15
C THR A 135 -12.48 10.42 2.86
N PRO A 136 -13.38 11.12 2.14
CA PRO A 136 -14.11 12.22 2.73
C PRO A 136 -14.93 11.73 3.90
N CYS A 137 -14.81 12.44 5.02
CA CYS A 137 -15.66 12.22 6.17
C CYS A 137 -17.07 12.79 5.83
N ALA A 138 -17.86 12.11 4.97
CA ALA A 138 -19.33 12.27 4.84
C ALA A 138 -20.13 11.35 5.78
#